data_AF-A0A2V8TF53-F1
#
_entry.id   AF-A0A2V8TF53-F1
#
_cell.length_a   1.000
_cell.length_b   1.000
_cell.length_c   1.000
_cell.angle_alpha   90.00
_cell.angle_beta   90.00
_cell.angle_gamma   90.00
#
_symmetry.space_group_name_H-M   'P 1'
#
loop_
_entity.id
_entity.type
_entity.pdbx_description
1 polymer ?
#
loop_
_entity_poly.entity_id
_entity_poly.type
_entity_poly.pdbx_seq_one_letter_code
_entity_poly.pdbx_strand_id
1 'polypeptide(L)'
;MFKQAYSSLLRQLEEMPAFLQRSVASLPCELLLRQPEGDKSPLLEHLWHIPDCDSDLYALRIRRVLQEAKPYLDPVDVSVWPESRNYFVRNGDDAIAEFVKLRADLISELQETDQQALSWSH
;
A
#
# COMPACT_ATOMS: atom_id res chain seq x y z
N MET A 1 11.34 12.52 20.63
CA MET A 1 11.23 11.07 20.38
C MET A 1 10.16 10.75 19.32
N PHE A 2 8.92 11.23 19.46
CA PHE A 2 7.84 11.00 18.48
C PHE A 2 8.15 11.48 17.05
N LYS A 3 8.68 12.70 16.89
CA LYS A 3 9.02 13.24 15.56
C LYS A 3 10.03 12.38 14.79
N GLN A 4 11.03 11.83 15.48
CA GLN A 4 12.03 10.97 14.86
C GLN A 4 11.49 9.59 14.51
N ALA A 5 10.61 9.02 15.34
CA ALA A 5 9.91 7.79 15.01
C ALA A 5 8.98 7.97 13.79
N TYR A 6 8.27 9.10 13.72
CA TYR A 6 7.41 9.44 12.59
C TYR A 6 8.19 9.60 11.28
N SER A 7 9.28 10.39 11.27
CA SER A 7 10.13 10.53 10.08
C SER A 7 10.76 9.20 9.64
N SER A 8 11.12 8.33 10.61
CA SER A 8 11.60 6.98 10.30
C SER A 8 10.52 6.12 9.63
N LEU A 9 9.27 6.21 10.07
CA LEU A 9 8.15 5.49 9.47
C LEU A 9 7.86 5.99 8.05
N LEU A 10 7.83 7.31 7.82
CA LEU A 10 7.65 7.87 6.48
C LEU A 10 8.71 7.37 5.50
N ARG A 11 9.98 7.36 5.93
CA ARG A 11 11.07 6.82 5.12
C ARG A 11 10.90 5.34 4.78
N GLN A 12 10.45 4.52 5.73
CA GLN A 12 10.16 3.11 5.45
C GLN A 12 9.02 2.95 4.44
N LEU A 13 7.99 3.80 4.53
CA LEU A 13 6.90 3.84 3.56
C LEU A 13 7.38 4.25 2.16
N GLU A 14 8.33 5.19 2.06
CA GLU A 14 8.97 5.66 0.82
C GLU A 14 9.88 4.59 0.18
N GLU A 15 10.58 3.78 0.98
CA GLU A 15 11.54 2.77 0.50
C GLU A 15 10.85 1.54 -0.11
N MET A 16 9.63 1.22 0.33
CA MET A 16 8.93 -0.01 -0.02
C MET A 16 8.59 -0.16 -1.52
N PRO A 17 8.05 0.86 -2.24
CA PRO A 17 7.79 0.74 -3.68
C PRO A 17 9.06 0.43 -4.48
N ALA A 18 10.18 1.09 -4.14
CA ALA A 18 11.45 0.86 -4.81
C ALA A 18 12.02 -0.53 -4.51
N PHE A 19 11.84 -1.03 -3.28
CA PHE A 19 12.18 -2.42 -2.93
C PHE A 19 11.37 -3.42 -3.74
N LEU A 20 10.05 -3.21 -3.85
CA LEU A 20 9.16 -4.10 -4.61
C LEU A 20 9.56 -4.15 -6.07
N GLN A 21 9.72 -2.98 -6.70
CA GLN A 21 10.10 -2.86 -8.10
C GLN A 21 11.40 -3.61 -8.39
N ARG A 22 12.45 -3.43 -7.57
CA ARG A 22 13.71 -4.16 -7.73
C ARG A 22 13.57 -5.67 -7.54
N SER A 23 12.69 -6.11 -6.65
CA SER A 23 12.54 -7.53 -6.32
C SER A 23 11.85 -8.33 -7.42
N VAL A 24 11.02 -7.68 -8.24
CA VAL A 24 10.23 -8.36 -9.28
C VAL A 24 10.59 -7.96 -10.71
N ALA A 25 11.36 -6.89 -10.93
CA ALA A 25 11.75 -6.41 -12.25
C ALA A 25 12.43 -7.45 -13.16
N SER A 26 13.08 -8.47 -12.58
CA SER A 26 13.76 -9.53 -13.34
C SER A 26 12.98 -10.83 -13.42
N LEU A 27 11.76 -10.89 -12.88
CA LEU A 27 10.96 -12.11 -12.87
C LEU A 27 10.14 -12.22 -14.16
N PRO A 28 10.24 -13.36 -14.89
CA PRO A 28 9.32 -13.65 -15.98
C PRO A 28 7.87 -13.69 -15.49
N CYS A 29 6.94 -13.29 -16.35
CA CYS A 29 5.50 -13.28 -16.06
C CYS A 29 4.99 -14.66 -15.60
N GLU A 30 5.54 -15.75 -16.16
CA GLU A 30 5.19 -17.11 -15.80
C GLU A 30 5.51 -17.43 -14.33
N LEU A 31 6.57 -16.82 -13.76
CA LEU A 31 6.90 -16.97 -12.35
C LEU A 31 5.96 -16.18 -11.44
N LEU A 32 5.41 -15.06 -11.92
CA LEU A 32 4.42 -14.29 -11.16
C LEU A 32 3.10 -15.07 -11.02
N LEU A 33 2.73 -15.83 -12.05
CA LEU A 33 1.50 -16.63 -12.11
C LEU A 33 1.64 -18.02 -11.49
N ARG A 34 2.87 -18.51 -11.33
CA ARG A 34 3.12 -19.85 -10.78
C ARG A 34 2.70 -19.91 -9.32
N GLN A 35 1.87 -20.90 -8.98
CA GLN A 35 1.59 -21.26 -7.59
C GLN A 35 2.84 -21.92 -6.95
N PRO A 36 3.45 -21.31 -5.92
CA PRO A 36 4.55 -21.94 -5.20
C PRO A 36 4.06 -23.14 -4.37
N GLU A 37 4.93 -24.12 -4.17
CA GLU A 37 4.63 -25.25 -3.27
C GLU A 37 4.53 -24.75 -1.82
N GLY A 38 3.43 -25.09 -1.13
CA GLY A 38 3.20 -24.69 0.25
C GLY A 38 2.62 -23.29 0.43
N ASP A 39 2.43 -22.53 -0.64
CA ASP A 39 1.74 -21.25 -0.61
C ASP A 39 0.28 -21.39 -1.06
N LYS A 40 -0.57 -20.44 -0.67
CA LYS A 40 -2.00 -20.40 -1.03
C LYS A 40 -2.26 -19.55 -2.27
N SER A 41 -1.33 -18.66 -2.61
CA SER A 41 -1.52 -17.67 -3.67
C SER A 41 -0.26 -17.52 -4.52
N PRO A 42 -0.38 -17.14 -5.80
CA PRO A 42 0.78 -16.81 -6.63
C PRO A 42 1.29 -15.39 -6.31
N LEU A 43 2.52 -15.08 -6.72
CA LEU A 43 3.12 -13.77 -6.45
C LEU A 43 2.32 -12.62 -7.07
N LEU A 44 1.66 -12.84 -8.22
CA LEU A 44 0.80 -11.85 -8.87
C LEU A 44 -0.35 -11.40 -7.96
N GLU A 45 -0.93 -12.31 -7.18
CA GLU A 45 -2.00 -11.98 -6.22
C GLU A 45 -1.46 -11.06 -5.12
N HIS A 46 -0.27 -11.36 -4.60
CA HIS A 46 0.39 -10.49 -3.62
C HIS A 46 0.72 -9.10 -4.19
N LEU A 47 1.15 -9.03 -5.44
CA LEU A 47 1.43 -7.76 -6.11
C LEU A 47 0.19 -6.88 -6.20
N TRP A 48 -0.97 -7.44 -6.56
CA TRP A 48 -2.22 -6.70 -6.65
C TRP A 48 -2.86 -6.37 -5.30
N HIS A 49 -2.65 -7.20 -4.29
CA HIS A 49 -3.10 -6.89 -2.94
C HIS A 49 -2.45 -5.62 -2.38
N ILE A 50 -1.21 -5.30 -2.77
CA ILE A 50 -0.47 -4.16 -2.22
C ILE A 50 -1.13 -2.82 -2.57
N PRO A 51 -1.31 -2.42 -3.84
CA PRO A 51 -1.97 -1.17 -4.19
C PRO A 51 -3.41 -1.13 -3.69
N ASP A 52 -4.16 -2.23 -3.83
CA ASP A 52 -5.55 -2.29 -3.39
C ASP A 52 -5.69 -2.13 -1.87
N CYS A 53 -4.79 -2.72 -1.07
CA CYS A 53 -4.75 -2.49 0.37
C CYS A 53 -4.33 -1.06 0.69
N ASP A 54 -3.37 -0.49 -0.04
CA ASP A 54 -2.93 0.89 0.19
C ASP A 54 -4.08 1.88 -0.05
N SER A 55 -4.82 1.74 -1.16
CA SER A 55 -5.92 2.65 -1.52
C SER A 55 -7.18 2.42 -0.69
N ASP A 56 -7.69 1.19 -0.66
CA ASP A 56 -9.07 0.89 -0.25
C ASP A 56 -9.17 0.49 1.22
N LEU A 57 -8.03 0.20 1.87
CA LEU A 57 -7.98 -0.19 3.27
C LEU A 57 -7.19 0.82 4.10
N TYR A 58 -5.89 0.97 3.84
CA TYR A 58 -5.00 1.70 4.74
C TYR A 58 -5.11 3.22 4.56
N ALA A 59 -5.01 3.75 3.34
CA ALA A 59 -5.14 5.19 3.11
C ALA A 59 -6.53 5.70 3.53
N LEU A 60 -7.59 4.95 3.22
CA LEU A 60 -8.94 5.27 3.69
C LEU A 60 -8.99 5.36 5.23
N ARG A 61 -8.47 4.36 5.95
CA ARG A 61 -8.46 4.35 7.41
C ARG A 61 -7.62 5.49 8.00
N ILE A 62 -6.46 5.79 7.40
CA ILE A 62 -5.60 6.90 7.80
C ILE A 62 -6.37 8.22 7.68
N ARG A 63 -7.00 8.49 6.53
CA ARG A 63 -7.79 9.72 6.32
C ARG A 63 -8.92 9.83 7.32
N ARG A 64 -9.65 8.74 7.60
CA ARG A 64 -10.70 8.74 8.63
C ARG A 64 -10.17 9.04 10.03
N VAL A 65 -9.03 8.47 10.42
CA VAL A 65 -8.39 8.77 11.71
C VAL A 65 -7.95 10.23 11.82
N LEU A 66 -7.52 10.84 10.72
CA LEU A 66 -7.12 12.24 10.69
C LEU A 66 -8.31 13.22 10.72
N GLN A 67 -9.46 12.81 10.16
CA GLN A 67 -10.61 13.71 9.91
C GLN A 67 -11.77 13.53 10.89
N GLU A 68 -11.95 12.33 11.45
CA GLU A 68 -13.10 11.99 12.29
C GLU A 68 -12.70 11.83 13.76
N ALA A 69 -13.57 12.28 14.66
CA ALA A 69 -13.41 11.98 16.08
C ALA A 69 -13.82 10.53 16.37
N LYS A 70 -12.82 9.67 16.62
CA LYS A 70 -13.00 8.23 16.93
C LYS A 70 -13.77 7.48 15.83
N PRO A 71 -13.23 7.38 14.60
CA PRO A 71 -13.90 6.67 13.51
C PRO A 71 -14.10 5.20 13.85
N TYR A 72 -15.26 4.65 13.48
CA TYR A 72 -15.45 3.20 13.41
C TYR A 72 -14.83 2.69 12.12
N LEU A 73 -13.85 1.79 12.21
CA LEU A 73 -13.14 1.23 11.06
C LEU A 73 -13.70 -0.16 10.73
N ASP A 74 -14.49 -0.24 9.66
CA ASP A 74 -15.14 -1.49 9.27
C ASP A 74 -14.10 -2.59 8.96
N PRO A 75 -14.38 -3.85 9.35
CA PRO A 75 -13.62 -4.98 8.85
C PRO A 75 -13.86 -5.11 7.34
N VAL A 76 -12.78 -5.28 6.58
CA VAL A 76 -12.84 -5.51 5.15
C VAL A 76 -12.34 -6.91 4.90
N ASP A 77 -13.17 -7.73 4.27
CA ASP A 77 -12.75 -9.04 3.80
C ASP A 77 -11.97 -8.88 2.49
N VAL A 78 -10.65 -8.90 2.61
CA VAL A 78 -9.75 -8.81 1.45
C VAL A 78 -9.60 -10.15 0.75
N SER A 79 -10.04 -11.27 1.34
CA SER A 79 -9.86 -12.61 0.77
C SER A 79 -10.66 -12.82 -0.53
N VAL A 80 -11.71 -12.03 -0.74
CA VAL A 80 -12.54 -12.07 -1.97
C VAL A 80 -11.99 -11.19 -3.09
N TRP A 81 -10.96 -10.37 -2.83
CA TRP A 81 -10.45 -9.42 -3.82
C TRP A 81 -9.79 -10.08 -5.04
N PRO A 82 -9.01 -11.16 -4.90
CA PRO A 82 -8.38 -11.79 -6.06
C PRO A 82 -9.38 -12.22 -7.13
N GLU A 83 -10.49 -12.82 -6.70
CA GLU A 83 -11.58 -13.23 -7.57
C GLU A 83 -12.40 -12.03 -8.07
N SER A 84 -12.89 -11.19 -7.17
CA SER A 84 -13.79 -10.07 -7.51
C SER A 84 -13.13 -8.99 -8.38
N ARG A 85 -11.81 -8.84 -8.30
CA ARG A 85 -11.02 -7.87 -9.06
C ARG A 85 -10.18 -8.50 -10.17
N ASN A 86 -10.35 -9.81 -10.41
CA ASN A 86 -9.69 -10.57 -11.47
C ASN A 86 -8.17 -10.46 -11.47
N TYR A 87 -7.50 -10.63 -10.32
CA TYR A 87 -6.04 -10.44 -10.23
C TYR A 87 -5.25 -11.30 -11.21
N PHE A 88 -5.70 -12.53 -11.46
CA PHE A 88 -4.97 -13.53 -12.26
C PHE A 88 -4.86 -13.22 -13.76
N VAL A 89 -5.57 -12.20 -14.26
CA VAL A 89 -5.49 -11.76 -15.68
C VAL A 89 -4.92 -10.35 -15.83
N ARG A 90 -4.56 -9.70 -14.72
CA ARG A 90 -3.99 -8.35 -14.71
C ARG A 90 -2.46 -8.41 -14.81
N ASN A 91 -1.84 -7.31 -15.24
CA ASN A 91 -0.39 -7.20 -15.35
C ASN A 91 0.24 -6.85 -13.98
N GLY A 92 1.29 -7.56 -13.57
CA GLY A 92 2.01 -7.29 -12.32
C GLY A 92 2.79 -5.97 -12.32
N ASP A 93 3.28 -5.52 -13.48
CA ASP A 93 3.97 -4.23 -13.61
C ASP A 93 3.02 -3.06 -13.32
N ASP A 94 1.75 -3.19 -13.74
CA ASP A 94 0.72 -2.19 -13.47
C ASP A 94 0.44 -2.09 -11.97
N ALA A 95 0.41 -3.20 -11.24
CA ALA A 95 0.24 -3.20 -9.78
C ALA A 95 1.32 -2.40 -9.06
N ILE A 96 2.58 -2.53 -9.52
CA ILE A 96 3.72 -1.81 -8.95
C ILE A 96 3.64 -0.32 -9.30
N ALA A 97 3.34 0.02 -10.55
CA ALA A 97 3.17 1.40 -10.98
C ALA A 97 2.05 2.10 -10.22
N GLU A 98 0.94 1.40 -10.00
CA GLU A 98 -0.19 1.89 -9.20
C GLU A 98 0.23 2.08 -7.74
N PHE A 99 0.94 1.12 -7.15
CA PHE A 99 1.43 1.24 -5.78
C PHE A 99 2.41 2.41 -5.60
N VAL A 100 3.34 2.62 -6.55
CA VAL A 100 4.27 3.76 -6.51
C VAL A 100 3.51 5.08 -6.45
N LYS A 101 2.48 5.23 -7.28
CA LYS A 101 1.65 6.44 -7.30
C LYS A 101 0.88 6.62 -5.99
N LEU A 102 0.11 5.61 -5.58
CA LEU A 102 -0.70 5.65 -4.37
C LEU A 102 0.13 5.96 -3.13
N ARG A 103 1.32 5.36 -3.03
CA ARG A 103 2.21 5.57 -1.90
C ARG A 103 2.77 6.98 -1.86
N ALA A 104 3.18 7.53 -3.01
CA ALA A 104 3.67 8.90 -3.10
C ALA A 104 2.58 9.92 -2.72
N ASP A 105 1.34 9.69 -3.17
CA ASP A 105 0.19 10.52 -2.82
C ASP A 105 -0.07 10.48 -1.31
N LEU A 106 -0.12 9.29 -0.70
CA LEU A 106 -0.33 9.12 0.75
C LEU A 106 0.78 9.78 1.59
N ILE A 107 2.05 9.63 1.20
CA ILE A 107 3.17 10.24 1.91
C ILE A 107 3.07 11.77 1.85
N SER A 108 2.70 12.33 0.70
CA SER A 108 2.51 13.78 0.54
C SER A 108 1.40 14.29 1.48
N GLU A 109 0.24 13.61 1.52
CA GLU A 109 -0.86 13.94 2.44
C GLU A 109 -0.42 13.92 3.92
N LEU A 110 0.37 12.90 4.30
CA LEU A 110 0.88 12.74 5.65
C LEU A 110 1.86 13.86 6.04
N GLN A 111 2.78 14.21 5.14
CA GLN A 111 3.76 15.28 5.35
C GLN A 111 3.08 16.65 5.47
N GLU A 112 2.05 16.92 4.67
CA GLU A 112 1.26 18.16 4.75
C GLU A 112 0.50 18.25 6.07
N THR A 113 -0.07 17.13 6.53
CA THR A 113 -0.77 17.05 7.82
C THR A 113 0.16 17.36 8.99
N ASP A 114 1.39 16.85 8.99
CA ASP A 114 2.40 17.15 10.03
C ASP A 114 2.76 18.64 10.05
N GLN A 115 2.94 19.26 8.88
CA GLN A 115 3.21 20.70 8.78
C GLN A 115 2.06 21.55 9.32
N GLN A 116 0.82 21.20 8.99
CA GLN A 116 -0.36 21.90 9.50
C GLN A 116 -0.45 21.79 11.02
N ALA A 117 -0.29 20.59 11.59
CA ALA A 117 -0.31 20.39 13.04
C ALA A 117 0.76 21.24 13.77
N LEU A 118 1.94 21.40 13.17
CA LEU A 118 3.01 22.25 13.70
C LEU A 118 2.66 23.74 13.62
N SER A 119 1.95 24.19 12.58
CA SER A 119 1.57 25.59 12.41
C SER A 119 0.48 26.08 13.37
N TRP A 120 -0.36 25.18 13.91
CA TRP A 120 -1.41 25.49 14.89
C TRP A 120 -0.90 25.51 16.34
N SER A 121 0.38 25.21 16.54
CA SER A 121 1.04 25.17 17.86
C SER A 121 1.79 26.47 18.21
N HIS A 122 1.56 27.55 17.44
CA HIS A 122 2.10 28.90 17.63
C HIS A 122 0.97 29.92 17.78
#